data_AF-A0A4R8R464-F1
#
_entry.id   AF-A0A4R8R464-F1
#
_cell.length_a   1.000
_cell.length_b   1.000
_cell.length_c   1.000
_cell.angle_alpha   90.00
_cell.angle_beta   90.00
_cell.angle_gamma   90.00
#
_symmetry.space_group_name_H-M   'P 1'
#
loop_
_entity.id
_entity.type
_entity.pdbx_description
1 polymer ?
#
loop_
_entity_poly.entity_id
_entity_poly.type
_entity_poly.pdbx_seq_one_letter_code
_entity_poly.pdbx_strand_id
1 'polypeptide(L)' 'MTTDLNPEAIWRALPDELKSALSQRAAEPLNDELLIKCHRAAEENDLPIFWRPDPAADFGQHRLHPALVEYITR' A
#
# COMPACT_ATOMS: atom_id res chain seq x y z
N MET A 1 17.62 1.55 -12.01
CA MET A 1 17.41 0.51 -11.00
C MET A 1 15.96 0.60 -10.57
N THR A 2 15.09 -0.16 -11.23
CA THR A 2 13.67 -0.21 -10.87
C THR A 2 13.59 -1.15 -9.68
N THR A 3 13.32 -0.62 -8.49
CA THR A 3 13.08 -1.44 -7.31
C THR A 3 11.85 -2.29 -7.63
N ASP A 4 12.07 -3.56 -7.95
CA ASP A 4 11.03 -4.52 -8.33
C ASP A 4 10.21 -4.80 -7.07
N LEU A 5 9.18 -3.98 -6.88
CA LEU A 5 8.27 -4.10 -5.75
C LEU A 5 7.49 -5.39 -5.99
N ASN A 6 7.75 -6.45 -5.21
CA ASN A 6 7.04 -7.72 -5.35
C ASN A 6 5.68 -7.63 -4.62
N PRO A 7 4.56 -7.37 -5.33
CA PRO A 7 3.28 -7.09 -4.69
C PRO A 7 2.71 -8.32 -4.00
N GLU A 8 2.99 -9.52 -4.50
CA GLU A 8 2.54 -10.77 -3.89
C GLU A 8 3.19 -10.96 -2.51
N ALA A 9 4.51 -10.81 -2.42
CA ALA A 9 5.24 -10.98 -1.16
C ALA A 9 4.77 -9.98 -0.10
N ILE A 10 4.58 -8.72 -0.50
CA ILE A 10 4.03 -7.66 0.36
C ILE A 10 2.62 -8.04 0.80
N TRP A 11 1.73 -8.35 -0.14
CA TRP A 11 0.34 -8.67 0.18
C TRP A 11 0.20 -9.87 1.10
N ARG A 12 1.07 -10.88 0.99
CA ARG A 12 1.04 -12.04 1.89
C ARG A 12 1.50 -11.69 3.31
N ALA A 13 2.48 -10.81 3.44
CA ALA A 13 3.06 -10.38 4.72
C ALA A 13 2.18 -9.38 5.49
N LEU A 14 1.29 -8.66 4.81
CA LEU A 14 0.36 -7.77 5.51
C LEU A 14 -0.61 -8.55 6.43
N PRO A 15 -1.12 -7.95 7.50
CA PRO A 15 -2.19 -8.53 8.30
C PRO A 15 -3.52 -8.53 7.52
N ASP A 16 -4.37 -9.55 7.72
CA ASP A 16 -5.61 -9.72 6.95
C ASP A 16 -6.64 -8.60 7.16
N GLU A 17 -6.64 -7.95 8.32
CA GLU A 17 -7.45 -6.76 8.58
C GLU A 17 -7.04 -5.60 7.64
N LEU A 18 -5.73 -5.38 7.49
CA LEU A 18 -5.21 -4.35 6.59
C LEU A 18 -5.46 -4.72 5.13
N LYS A 19 -5.28 -6.00 4.75
CA LYS A 19 -5.63 -6.47 3.40
C LYS A 19 -7.08 -6.20 3.07
N SER A 20 -8.00 -6.47 3.99
CA SER A 20 -9.43 -6.23 3.78
C SER A 20 -9.72 -4.75 3.57
N ALA A 21 -9.14 -3.88 4.39
CA ALA A 21 -9.31 -2.44 4.27
C ALA A 21 -8.69 -1.87 2.98
N LEU A 22 -7.50 -2.35 2.60
CA LEU A 22 -6.80 -1.94 1.39
C LEU A 22 -7.50 -2.45 0.13
N SER A 23 -8.05 -3.67 0.14
CA SER A 23 -8.76 -4.25 -1.01
C SER A 23 -10.07 -3.52 -1.31
N GLN A 24 -10.83 -3.13 -0.27
CA GLN A 24 -12.04 -2.34 -0.44
C GLN A 24 -11.78 -0.95 -1.05
N ARG A 25 -10.57 -0.40 -0.84
CA ARG A 25 -10.22 0.98 -1.21
C ARG A 25 -8.96 1.04 -2.07
N ALA A 26 -8.67 0.00 -2.85
CA ALA A 26 -7.37 -0.15 -3.52
C ALA A 26 -7.07 0.97 -4.53
N ALA A 27 -8.12 1.52 -5.16
CA ALA A 27 -8.03 2.63 -6.10
C ALA A 27 -8.20 4.02 -5.44
N GLU A 28 -8.51 4.06 -4.15
CA GLU A 28 -8.73 5.30 -3.39
C GLU A 28 -7.46 5.76 -2.67
N PRO A 29 -7.35 7.06 -2.33
CA PRO A 29 -6.28 7.54 -1.47
C PRO A 29 -6.32 6.89 -0.08
N LEU A 30 -5.14 6.52 0.41
CA LEU A 30 -4.91 6.12 1.79
C LEU A 30 -5.15 7.33 2.69
N ASN A 31 -6.03 7.17 3.67
CA ASN A 31 -6.13 8.12 4.77
C ASN A 31 -4.95 7.94 5.73
N ASP A 32 -4.75 8.92 6.62
CA ASP A 32 -3.63 8.89 7.58
C ASP A 32 -3.63 7.63 8.45
N GLU A 33 -4.80 7.10 8.85
CA GLU A 33 -4.89 5.88 9.64
C GLU A 33 -4.36 4.65 8.88
N LEU A 34 -4.78 4.47 7.62
CA LEU A 34 -4.28 3.39 6.77
C LEU A 34 -2.81 3.57 6.46
N LEU A 35 -2.35 4.80 6.28
CA LEU A 35 -0.94 5.10 6.07
C LEU A 35 -0.09 4.69 7.27
N ILE A 36 -0.53 5.01 8.48
CA ILE A 36 0.14 4.59 9.74
C ILE A 36 0.14 3.07 9.86
N LYS A 37 -0.99 2.40 9.57
CA LYS A 37 -1.08 0.94 9.59
C LYS A 37 -0.17 0.28 8.55
N CYS A 38 -0.07 0.85 7.34
CA CYS A 38 0.85 0.39 6.31
C CYS A 38 2.31 0.59 6.72
N HIS A 39 2.64 1.74 7.31
CA HIS A 39 3.99 2.01 7.83
C HIS A 39 4.38 1.01 8.89
N ARG A 40 3.51 0.82 9.88
CA ARG A 40 3.73 -0.14 10.94
C ARG A 40 3.87 -1.58 10.42
N ALA A 41 2.98 -2.01 9.52
CA ALA A 41 3.05 -3.34 8.94
C ALA A 41 4.32 -3.54 8.10
N ALA A 42 4.78 -2.50 7.41
CA ALA A 42 6.03 -2.54 6.67
C ALA A 42 7.23 -2.65 7.61
N GLU A 43 7.27 -1.88 8.70
CA GLU A 43 8.33 -1.98 9.70
C GLU A 43 8.31 -3.34 10.42
N GLU A 44 7.14 -3.83 10.84
CA GLU A 44 6.99 -5.10 11.56
C GLU A 44 7.36 -6.32 10.70
N ASN A 45 7.18 -6.23 9.37
CA ASN A 45 7.44 -7.34 8.43
C ASN A 45 8.66 -7.09 7.53
N ASP A 46 9.47 -6.06 7.80
CA ASP A 46 10.62 -5.65 6.99
C ASP A 46 10.29 -5.49 5.48
N LEU A 47 9.11 -4.94 5.19
CA LEU A 47 8.63 -4.77 3.82
C LEU A 47 9.09 -3.43 3.25
N PRO A 48 9.37 -3.37 1.93
CA PRO A 48 9.61 -2.11 1.27
C PRO A 48 8.36 -1.23 1.28
N ILE A 49 8.57 0.08 1.23
CA ILE A 49 7.48 1.05 1.13
C ILE A 49 6.67 0.80 -0.14
N PHE A 50 5.41 0.41 0.03
CA PHE A 50 4.47 0.02 -1.05
C PHE A 50 3.36 1.04 -1.30
N TRP A 51 3.55 2.26 -0.82
CA TRP A 51 2.70 3.42 -1.08
C TRP A 51 3.56 4.60 -1.55
N ARG A 52 2.93 5.55 -2.23
CA ARG A 52 3.58 6.75 -2.75
C ARG A 52 2.69 7.97 -2.55
N PRO A 53 3.25 9.18 -2.45
CA PRO A 53 2.44 10.39 -2.51
C PRO A 53 1.65 10.43 -3.83
N ASP A 54 0.40 10.83 -3.74
CA ASP A 54 -0.51 10.95 -4.85
C ASP A 54 -0.08 12.12 -5.75
N PRO A 55 0.30 11.87 -7.02
CA PRO A 55 0.71 12.94 -7.92
C PRO A 55 -0.45 13.86 -8.35
N ALA A 56 -1.70 13.43 -8.16
CA ALA A 56 -2.89 14.18 -8.53
C ALA A 56 -3.51 14.95 -7.35
N ALA A 57 -3.02 14.75 -6.12
CA ALA A 57 -3.52 15.46 -4.95
C ALA A 57 -2.57 16.61 -4.57
N ASP A 58 -3.12 17.81 -4.43
CA ASP A 58 -2.37 19.02 -4.08
C ASP A 58 -1.65 18.92 -2.72
N PHE A 59 -2.16 18.13 -1.75
CA PHE A 59 -1.54 18.00 -0.43
C PHE A 59 -1.79 16.64 0.24
N GLY A 60 -0.71 16.01 0.75
CA GLY A 60 -0.72 15.02 1.84
C GLY A 60 -1.32 13.63 1.55
N GLN A 61 -2.00 13.44 0.42
CA GLN A 61 -2.61 12.14 0.11
C GLN A 61 -1.56 11.16 -0.41
N HIS A 62 -1.65 9.93 0.08
CA HIS A 62 -0.83 8.82 -0.37
C HIS A 62 -1.72 7.78 -1.05
N ARG A 63 -1.20 7.07 -2.04
CA ARG A 63 -1.87 5.96 -2.70
C ARG A 63 -1.01 4.73 -2.65
N LEU A 64 -1.64 3.56 -2.69
CA LEU A 64 -0.92 2.31 -2.89
C LEU A 64 -0.13 2.36 -4.21
N HIS A 65 1.00 1.67 -4.21
CA HIS A 65 1.79 1.52 -5.42
C HIS A 65 0.95 0.82 -6.50
N PRO A 66 0.93 1.30 -7.75
CA PRO A 66 0.08 0.75 -8.80
C PRO A 66 0.27 -0.75 -9.01
N ALA A 67 1.52 -1.26 -8.93
CA ALA A 67 1.78 -2.70 -9.00
C ALA A 67 1.07 -3.53 -7.91
N LEU A 68 0.90 -2.96 -6.71
CA LEU A 68 0.15 -3.61 -5.63
C LEU A 68 -1.35 -3.50 -5.88
N VAL A 69 -1.84 -2.34 -6.36
CA VAL A 69 -3.25 -2.18 -6.74
C VAL A 69 -3.63 -3.17 -7.83
N GLU A 70 -2.85 -3.26 -8.91
CA GLU A 70 -3.05 -4.22 -10.00
C GLU A 70 -3.06 -5.67 -9.52
N TYR A 71 -2.25 -6.00 -8.51
CA TYR A 71 -2.25 -7.34 -7.92
C TYR A 71 -3.53 -7.60 -7.09
N ILE A 72 -4.03 -6.61 -6.36
CA ILE A 72 -5.23 -6.74 -5.51
C ILE A 72 -6.52 -6.75 -6.35
N THR A 73 -6.55 -6.02 -7.47
CA THR A 73 -7.73 -5.89 -8.33
C THR A 73 -7.80 -6.92 -9.45
N ARG A 74 -6.80 -7.80 -9.55
CA ARG A 74 -6.75 -8.93 -10.49
C ARG A 74 -7.56 -10.11 -9.99
#